data_AF-A0A2N2M498-F1
#
_entry.id   AF-A0A2N2M498-F1
#
_cell.length_a   1.000
_cell.length_b   1.000
_cell.length_c   1.000
_cell.angle_alpha   90.00
_cell.angle_beta   90.00
_cell.angle_gamma   90.00
#
_symmetry.space_group_name_H-M   'P 1'
#
loop_
_entity.id
_entity.type
_entity.pdbx_description
1 polymer ?
#
loop_
_entity_poly.entity_id
_entity_poly.type
_entity_poly.pdbx_seq_one_letter_code
_entity_poly.pdbx_strand_id
1 'polypeptide(L)'
;MEQGLKILSWSRTDLLEIVTSFSDQELDQTFEGERLSIRGIVKHIADAETWYLDRLGLADGLKGHLEKDVFARILQVRTRTVEVLPLLAGKTEIREVDGESWSGRKFLRRTAWHEMDHIGHILKLMMFL
;
A
#
# COMPACT_ATOMS: atom_id res chain seq x y z
N MET A 1 5.85 -16.14 -7.68
CA MET A 1 5.82 -15.44 -6.38
C MET A 1 7.00 -14.49 -6.26
N GLU A 2 8.24 -14.98 -6.42
CA GLU A 2 9.47 -14.18 -6.32
C GLU A 2 9.45 -12.90 -7.18
N GLN A 3 9.08 -12.98 -8.46
CA GLN A 3 8.94 -11.80 -9.33
C GLN A 3 7.93 -10.77 -8.79
N GLY A 4 6.84 -11.24 -8.17
CA GLY A 4 5.84 -10.36 -7.57
C GLY A 4 6.38 -9.60 -6.36
N LEU A 5 7.17 -10.28 -5.51
CA LEU A 5 7.83 -9.63 -4.38
C LEU A 5 8.87 -8.60 -4.84
N LYS A 6 9.58 -8.86 -5.95
CA LYS A 6 10.49 -7.87 -6.56
C LYS A 6 9.74 -6.62 -7.01
N ILE A 7 8.59 -6.78 -7.68
CA ILE A 7 7.74 -5.65 -8.08
C ILE A 7 7.30 -4.83 -6.85
N LEU A 8 6.83 -5.49 -5.79
CA LEU A 8 6.46 -4.80 -4.54
C LEU A 8 7.65 -4.10 -3.88
N SER A 9 8.84 -4.70 -3.94
CA SER A 9 10.04 -4.06 -3.40
C SER A 9 10.39 -2.80 -4.18
N TRP A 10 10.41 -2.86 -5.51
CA TRP A 10 10.74 -1.72 -6.36
C TRP A 10 9.72 -0.59 -6.23
N SER A 11 8.42 -0.91 -6.30
CA SER A 11 7.39 0.13 -6.14
C SER A 11 7.46 0.80 -4.77
N ARG A 12 7.82 0.07 -3.71
CA ARG A 12 8.00 0.68 -2.39
C ARG A 12 9.23 1.57 -2.32
N THR A 13 10.35 1.14 -2.91
CA THR A 13 11.56 1.96 -2.99
C THR A 13 11.26 3.26 -3.73
N ASP A 14 10.66 3.18 -4.92
CA ASP A 14 10.31 4.36 -5.73
C ASP A 14 9.39 5.32 -4.95
N LEU A 15 8.35 4.78 -4.30
CA LEU A 15 7.44 5.59 -3.48
C LEU A 15 8.21 6.32 -2.38
N LEU A 16 9.05 5.62 -1.61
CA LEU A 16 9.79 6.19 -0.48
C LEU A 16 10.82 7.22 -0.94
N GLU A 17 11.56 6.97 -2.02
CA GLU A 17 12.51 7.93 -2.59
C GLU A 17 11.84 9.24 -2.98
N ILE A 18 10.63 9.18 -3.56
CA ILE A 18 9.85 10.36 -3.91
C ILE A 18 9.39 11.09 -2.64
N VAL A 19 8.64 10.41 -1.75
CA VAL A 19 7.92 11.09 -0.66
C VAL A 19 8.83 11.56 0.46
N THR A 20 10.01 10.96 0.64
CA THR A 20 10.99 11.42 1.64
C THR A 20 11.80 12.62 1.17
N SER A 21 11.69 13.01 -0.11
CA SER A 21 12.32 14.23 -0.62
C SER A 21 11.53 15.52 -0.26
N PHE A 22 10.27 15.38 0.14
CA PHE A 22 9.40 16.51 0.49
C PHE A 22 9.55 16.92 1.96
N SER A 23 9.43 18.21 2.21
CA SER A 23 9.24 18.77 3.55
C SER A 23 7.86 18.42 4.11
N ASP A 24 7.70 18.54 5.43
CA ASP A 24 6.39 18.33 6.07
C ASP A 24 5.30 19.25 5.51
N GLN A 25 5.64 20.49 5.14
CA GLN A 25 4.70 21.42 4.54
C GLN A 25 4.23 20.95 3.15
N GLU A 26 5.13 20.48 2.31
CA GLU A 26 4.80 19.94 0.98
C GLU A 26 3.98 18.64 1.10
N LEU A 27 4.32 17.78 2.07
CA LEU A 27 3.56 16.56 2.36
C LEU A 27 2.11 16.84 2.76
N ASP A 28 1.88 17.94 3.49
CA ASP A 28 0.57 18.33 4.01
C ASP A 28 -0.17 19.37 3.13
N GLN A 29 0.44 19.80 2.03
CA GLN A 29 -0.18 20.71 1.07
C GLN A 29 -1.47 20.14 0.50
N THR A 30 -2.50 20.98 0.43
CA THR A 30 -3.78 20.68 -0.24
C THR A 30 -3.78 21.24 -1.64
N PHE A 31 -4.37 20.52 -2.59
CA PHE A 31 -4.47 20.93 -3.99
C PHE A 31 -5.93 21.09 -4.39
N GLU A 32 -6.24 22.10 -5.22
CA GLU A 32 -7.61 22.33 -5.68
C GLU A 32 -8.13 21.12 -6.48
N GLY A 33 -9.34 20.67 -6.14
CA GLY A 33 -9.95 19.49 -6.76
C GLY A 33 -9.47 18.15 -6.21
N GLU A 34 -8.44 18.14 -5.36
CA GLU A 34 -7.90 16.93 -4.74
C GLU A 34 -8.49 16.69 -3.35
N ARG A 35 -8.74 15.41 -3.04
CA ARG A 35 -9.30 15.03 -1.74
C ARG A 35 -8.25 14.80 -0.66
N LEU A 36 -7.02 14.50 -1.06
CA LEU A 36 -5.93 14.08 -0.17
C LEU A 36 -4.67 14.90 -0.48
N SER A 37 -3.89 15.20 0.57
CA SER A 37 -2.50 15.63 0.43
C SER A 37 -1.61 14.44 0.06
N ILE A 38 -0.33 14.68 -0.24
CA ILE A 38 0.65 13.61 -0.48
C ILE A 38 0.74 12.70 0.75
N ARG A 39 0.80 13.25 1.97
CA ARG A 39 0.76 12.46 3.22
C ARG A 39 -0.51 11.62 3.32
N GLY A 40 -1.64 12.18 2.92
CA GLY A 40 -2.93 11.49 2.86
C GLY A 40 -2.93 10.30 1.88
N ILE A 41 -2.29 10.45 0.72
CA ILE A 41 -2.15 9.37 -0.27
C ILE A 41 -1.25 8.25 0.28
N VAL A 42 -0.10 8.57 0.88
CA VAL A 42 0.79 7.57 1.51
C VAL A 42 0.04 6.77 2.58
N LYS A 43 -0.73 7.46 3.43
CA LYS A 43 -1.61 6.80 4.41
C LYS A 43 -2.66 5.91 3.74
N HIS A 44 -3.28 6.38 2.66
CA HIS A 44 -4.30 5.62 1.93
C HIS A 44 -3.74 4.32 1.34
N ILE A 45 -2.52 4.33 0.79
CA ILE A 45 -1.83 3.11 0.32
C ILE A 45 -1.71 2.09 1.46
N ALA A 46 -1.21 2.53 2.63
CA ALA A 46 -1.05 1.64 3.79
C ALA A 46 -2.39 1.07 4.30
N ASP A 47 -3.42 1.91 4.35
CA ASP A 47 -4.76 1.50 4.80
C ASP A 47 -5.39 0.50 3.82
N ALA A 48 -5.21 0.70 2.51
CA ALA A 48 -5.70 -0.22 1.49
C ALA A 48 -4.97 -1.57 1.53
N GLU A 49 -3.65 -1.58 1.67
CA GLU A 49 -2.86 -2.81 1.80
C GLU A 49 -3.24 -3.58 3.07
N THR A 50 -3.48 -2.88 4.18
CA THR A 50 -4.04 -3.46 5.42
C THR A 50 -5.42 -4.08 5.20
N TRP A 51 -6.29 -3.39 4.45
CA TRP A 51 -7.61 -3.91 4.11
C TRP A 51 -7.52 -5.17 3.24
N TYR A 52 -6.58 -5.24 2.29
CA TYR A 52 -6.36 -6.46 1.51
C TYR A 52 -5.90 -7.65 2.39
N LEU A 53 -4.99 -7.40 3.35
CA LEU A 53 -4.58 -8.40 4.34
C LEU A 53 -5.78 -8.90 5.15
N ASP A 54 -6.67 -7.99 5.57
CA ASP A 54 -7.88 -8.32 6.34
C ASP A 54 -8.85 -9.19 5.54
N ARG A 55 -9.04 -8.92 4.23
CA ARG A 55 -9.86 -9.76 3.34
C ARG A 55 -9.36 -11.19 3.21
N LEU A 56 -8.06 -11.41 3.40
CA LEU A 56 -7.46 -12.74 3.45
C LEU A 56 -7.33 -13.30 4.87
N GLY A 57 -7.77 -12.57 5.90
CA GLY A 57 -7.59 -12.89 7.31
C GLY A 57 -6.11 -13.00 7.73
N LEU A 58 -5.24 -12.25 7.07
CA LEU A 58 -3.79 -12.23 7.29
C LEU A 58 -3.33 -10.97 8.04
N ALA A 59 -4.24 -10.03 8.30
CA ALA A 59 -3.94 -8.80 9.02
C ALA A 59 -3.51 -9.05 10.47
N ASP A 60 -3.98 -10.11 11.13
CA ASP A 60 -3.50 -10.52 12.47
C ASP A 60 -3.52 -9.38 13.50
N GLY A 61 -4.66 -8.68 13.59
CA GLY A 61 -4.83 -7.55 14.49
C GLY A 61 -4.12 -6.26 14.07
N LEU A 62 -3.35 -6.26 12.98
CA LEU A 62 -2.61 -5.09 12.46
C LEU A 62 -3.50 -3.86 12.31
N LYS A 63 -4.73 -4.03 11.82
CA LYS A 63 -5.70 -2.93 11.63
C LYS A 63 -5.95 -2.11 12.90
N GLY A 64 -5.89 -2.73 14.08
CA GLY A 64 -6.07 -2.06 15.38
C GLY A 64 -4.79 -1.41 15.93
N HIS A 65 -3.62 -1.70 15.35
CA HIS A 65 -2.31 -1.33 15.85
C HIS A 65 -1.44 -0.65 14.79
N LEU A 66 -2.09 0.02 13.82
CA LEU A 66 -1.38 0.76 12.79
C LEU A 66 -0.65 1.97 13.39
N GLU A 67 0.62 2.13 13.02
CA GLU A 67 1.43 3.27 13.43
C GLU A 67 0.77 4.61 13.05
N LYS A 68 1.01 5.65 13.86
CA LYS A 68 0.46 6.99 13.59
C LYS A 68 1.23 7.74 12.51
N ASP A 69 2.56 7.63 12.54
CA ASP A 69 3.41 8.16 11.49
C ASP A 69 3.18 7.36 10.19
N VAL A 70 3.05 8.06 9.06
CA VAL A 70 2.68 7.43 7.80
C VAL A 70 3.81 6.58 7.21
N PHE A 71 5.07 6.95 7.45
CA PHE A 71 6.22 6.19 6.96
C PHE A 71 6.46 4.94 7.80
N ALA A 72 6.32 5.05 9.12
CA ALA A 72 6.30 3.89 10.01
C ALA A 72 5.14 2.94 9.66
N ARG A 73 3.94 3.49 9.39
CA ARG A 73 2.75 2.70 9.00
C ARG A 73 2.97 1.97 7.69
N ILE A 74 3.45 2.65 6.66
CA ILE A 74 3.61 2.01 5.35
C ILE A 74 4.65 0.87 5.43
N LEU A 75 5.75 1.08 6.19
CA LEU A 75 6.74 0.04 6.46
C LEU A 75 6.12 -1.15 7.20
N GLN A 76 5.41 -0.89 8.30
CA GLN A 76 4.75 -1.92 9.12
C GLN A 76 3.85 -2.83 8.28
N VAL A 77 3.01 -2.24 7.43
CA VAL A 77 2.07 -2.99 6.59
C VAL A 77 2.80 -3.82 5.52
N ARG A 78 3.82 -3.26 4.87
CA ARG A 78 4.59 -4.00 3.85
C ARG A 78 5.42 -5.11 4.44
N THR A 79 5.98 -4.95 5.64
CA THR A 79 6.63 -6.04 6.37
C THR A 79 5.67 -7.21 6.54
N ARG A 80 4.44 -6.94 7.03
CA ARG A 80 3.43 -8.00 7.17
C ARG A 80 3.08 -8.65 5.83
N THR A 81 2.90 -7.87 4.77
CA THR A 81 2.64 -8.40 3.42
C THR A 81 3.76 -9.32 2.95
N VAL A 82 5.02 -8.92 3.08
CA VAL A 82 6.18 -9.72 2.65
C VAL A 82 6.33 -11.00 3.47
N GLU A 83 5.97 -10.98 4.76
CA GLU A 83 5.94 -12.18 5.60
C GLU A 83 4.89 -13.20 5.14
N VAL A 84 3.67 -12.77 4.85
CA VAL A 84 2.54 -13.69 4.61
C VAL A 84 2.37 -14.08 3.14
N LEU A 85 2.76 -13.22 2.19
CA LEU A 85 2.52 -13.46 0.78
C LEU A 85 3.20 -14.73 0.25
N PRO A 86 4.46 -15.08 0.62
CA PRO A 86 5.09 -16.34 0.24
C PRO A 86 4.28 -17.57 0.67
N LEU A 87 3.59 -17.50 1.81
CA LEU A 87 2.77 -18.59 2.34
C LEU A 87 1.53 -18.89 1.48
N LEU A 88 1.19 -18.00 0.55
CA LEU A 88 0.11 -18.17 -0.42
C LEU A 88 0.58 -18.76 -1.76
N ALA A 89 1.89 -18.95 -1.94
CA ALA A 89 2.43 -19.50 -3.18
C ALA A 89 1.92 -20.94 -3.40
N GLY A 90 1.41 -21.22 -4.60
CA GLY A 90 0.86 -22.53 -4.95
C GLY A 90 -0.50 -22.86 -4.33
N LYS A 91 -1.01 -22.05 -3.38
CA LYS A 91 -2.33 -22.25 -2.80
C LYS A 91 -3.43 -21.83 -3.79
N THR A 92 -4.48 -22.65 -3.86
CA THR A 92 -5.70 -22.40 -4.65
C THR A 92 -6.85 -21.87 -3.79
N GLU A 93 -6.62 -21.67 -2.49
CA GLU A 93 -7.61 -21.14 -1.56
C GLU A 93 -8.12 -19.77 -2.01
N ILE A 94 -9.44 -19.64 -2.00
CA ILE A 94 -10.17 -18.42 -2.28
C ILE A 94 -11.03 -18.13 -1.05
N ARG A 95 -10.95 -16.90 -0.52
CA ARG A 95 -11.87 -16.41 0.51
C ARG A 95 -12.93 -15.54 -0.14
N GLU A 96 -14.19 -15.82 0.14
CA GLU A 96 -15.30 -14.94 -0.22
C GLU A 96 -15.55 -13.96 0.93
N VAL A 97 -15.48 -12.67 0.64
CA VAL A 97 -15.76 -11.63 1.63
C VAL A 97 -16.60 -10.53 0.98
N ASP A 98 -17.76 -10.24 1.55
CA ASP A 98 -18.73 -9.25 1.04
C ASP A 98 -19.08 -9.44 -0.45
N GLY A 99 -19.17 -10.69 -0.91
CA GLY A 99 -19.46 -11.04 -2.30
C GLY A 99 -18.29 -10.89 -3.27
N GLU A 100 -17.08 -10.64 -2.76
CA GLU A 100 -15.86 -10.57 -3.56
C GLU A 100 -14.90 -11.73 -3.24
N SER A 101 -14.44 -12.43 -4.28
CA SER A 101 -13.43 -13.49 -4.17
C SER A 101 -12.02 -12.93 -3.99
N TRP A 102 -11.28 -13.43 -2.99
CA TRP A 102 -9.91 -13.05 -2.65
C TRP A 102 -8.96 -14.24 -2.72
N SER A 103 -7.88 -14.08 -3.50
CA SER A 103 -6.80 -15.06 -3.62
C SER A 103 -5.44 -14.37 -3.44
N GLY A 104 -4.38 -15.13 -3.13
CA GLY A 104 -3.03 -14.57 -3.02
C GLY A 104 -2.55 -13.87 -4.31
N ARG A 105 -2.95 -14.38 -5.49
CA ARG A 105 -2.66 -13.72 -6.78
C ARG A 105 -3.36 -12.37 -6.92
N LYS A 106 -4.62 -12.28 -6.47
CA LYS A 106 -5.37 -11.02 -6.51
C LYS A 106 -4.79 -10.01 -5.53
N PHE A 107 -4.48 -10.45 -4.31
CA PHE A 107 -3.85 -9.61 -3.30
C PHE A 107 -2.53 -9.00 -3.79
N LEU A 108 -1.61 -9.82 -4.31
CA LEU A 108 -0.35 -9.33 -4.89
C LEU A 108 -0.59 -8.29 -5.99
N ARG A 109 -1.47 -8.60 -6.96
CA ARG A 109 -1.74 -7.70 -8.09
C ARG A 109 -2.40 -6.39 -7.67
N ARG A 110 -3.38 -6.44 -6.78
CA ARG A 110 -4.05 -5.25 -6.23
C ARG A 110 -3.06 -4.36 -5.50
N THR A 111 -2.22 -4.94 -4.63
CA THR A 111 -1.21 -4.19 -3.87
C THR A 111 -0.22 -3.48 -4.79
N ALA A 112 0.34 -4.19 -5.76
CA ALA A 112 1.30 -3.62 -6.70
C ALA A 112 0.67 -2.51 -7.56
N TRP A 113 -0.48 -2.79 -8.17
CA TRP A 113 -1.14 -1.84 -9.08
C TRP A 113 -1.64 -0.59 -8.36
N HIS A 114 -2.21 -0.75 -7.16
CA HIS A 114 -2.71 0.37 -6.35
C HIS A 114 -1.58 1.30 -5.88
N GLU A 115 -0.45 0.74 -5.44
CA GLU A 115 0.72 1.55 -5.07
C GLU A 115 1.29 2.30 -6.29
N MET A 116 1.44 1.64 -7.44
CA MET A 116 1.94 2.27 -8.67
C MET A 116 0.99 3.37 -9.20
N ASP A 117 -0.32 3.16 -9.14
CA ASP A 117 -1.31 4.19 -9.52
C ASP A 117 -1.17 5.44 -8.63
N HIS A 118 -1.00 5.24 -7.32
CA HIS A 118 -0.81 6.36 -6.39
C HIS A 118 0.57 7.00 -6.45
N ILE A 119 1.62 6.28 -6.82
CA ILE A 119 2.90 6.92 -7.20
C ILE A 119 2.66 7.87 -8.38
N GLY A 120 1.92 7.42 -9.40
CA GLY A 120 1.54 8.27 -10.53
C GLY A 120 0.71 9.49 -10.12
N HIS A 121 -0.15 9.36 -9.11
CA HIS A 121 -0.89 10.49 -8.53
C HIS A 121 0.04 11.47 -7.81
N ILE A 122 0.93 11.00 -6.95
CA ILE A 122 1.91 11.83 -6.24
C ILE A 122 2.80 12.59 -7.21
N LEU A 123 3.27 11.94 -8.28
CA LEU A 123 4.08 12.58 -9.32
C LEU A 123 3.34 13.73 -10.02
N LYS A 124 2.01 13.63 -10.21
CA LYS A 124 1.20 14.74 -10.74
C LYS A 124 1.12 15.89 -9.74
N LEU A 125 0.90 15.60 -8.45
CA LEU A 125 0.82 16.62 -7.41
C LEU A 125 2.14 17.37 -7.24
N MET A 126 3.26 16.67 -7.40
CA MET A 126 4.61 17.26 -7.37
C MET A 126 4.82 18.35 -8.42
N MET A 127 4.07 18.34 -9.53
CA MET A 127 4.14 19.41 -10.54
C MET A 127 3.51 20.73 -10.08
N PHE A 128 2.79 20.73 -8.96
CA PHE A 128 2.11 21.88 -8.37
C PHE A 128 2.69 22.30 -7.01
N LEU A 129 3.80 21.69 -6.61
CA LEU A 129 4.58 22.10 -5.43
C LEU A 129 5.44 23.33 -5.75
#